data_AF-A0A1C9HZT8-F1
#
_entry.id   AF-A0A1C9HZT8-F1
#
_cell.length_a   1.000
_cell.length_b   1.000
_cell.length_c   1.000
_cell.angle_alpha   90.00
_cell.angle_beta   90.00
_cell.angle_gamma   90.00
#
_symmetry.space_group_name_H-M   'P 1'
#
loop_
_entity.id
_entity.type
_entity.pdbx_description
1 polymer ?
#
loop_
_entity_poly.entity_id
_entity_poly.type
_entity_poly.pdbx_seq_one_letter_code
_entity_poly.pdbx_strand_id
1 'polypeptide(L)'
;MGRDDLVTSGGAVRFGFQIRKYCQIIFVRHEQESAQNQSLFLQRTLQQALKAATIRNQLSFYTDEGVFLLFCAATEETLRTNLESIGDQAAAEGWCCGASLIQSAPHRYPEAAAQAVEAAHLMGMRHRPGILMHSETGIDRLLRKQSAADILEFADQILAPFENEANGDALLRTLEIYIESGKSASKAAASLGIHINTLYQRLQRAQLLMGKDIDNKDDYLLLSLAFHLKSTYGSPQPAGRTKAASA
;
A
#
# COMPACT_ATOMS: atom_id res chain seq x y z
N MET A 1 -7.75 -50.35 10.41
CA MET A 1 -6.83 -49.23 10.66
C MET A 1 -7.43 -48.00 9.99
N GLY A 2 -8.09 -47.15 10.77
CA GLY A 2 -8.83 -46.00 10.24
C GLY A 2 -9.18 -45.06 11.39
N ARG A 3 -8.31 -44.09 11.62
CA ARG A 3 -8.32 -42.91 12.51
C ARG A 3 -7.15 -42.07 11.96
N ASP A 4 -7.30 -40.86 11.45
CA ASP A 4 -7.91 -39.67 12.00
C ASP A 4 -8.25 -38.71 10.85
N ASP A 5 -9.42 -38.07 10.82
CA ASP A 5 -9.67 -36.87 9.98
C ASP A 5 -11.00 -36.13 10.29
N LEU A 6 -11.44 -36.09 11.55
CA LEU A 6 -12.72 -35.45 11.92
C LEU A 6 -12.65 -34.79 13.31
N VAL A 7 -11.89 -33.70 13.46
CA VAL A 7 -11.96 -32.88 14.71
C VAL A 7 -12.02 -31.36 14.51
N THR A 8 -11.73 -30.78 13.33
CA THR A 8 -11.67 -29.31 13.19
C THR A 8 -13.00 -28.60 12.86
N SER A 9 -14.14 -29.30 12.70
CA SER A 9 -15.41 -28.67 12.30
C SER A 9 -16.38 -28.35 13.45
N GLY A 10 -16.14 -28.83 14.68
CA GLY A 10 -17.13 -28.77 15.76
C GLY A 10 -17.20 -27.45 16.55
N GLY A 11 -16.09 -26.72 16.68
CA GLY A 11 -16.01 -25.55 17.57
C GLY A 11 -16.63 -24.28 17.00
N ALA A 12 -16.44 -24.01 15.70
CA ALA A 12 -16.85 -22.78 15.04
C ALA A 12 -18.37 -22.66 14.81
N VAL A 13 -19.06 -23.79 14.57
CA VAL A 13 -20.48 -23.83 14.19
C VAL A 13 -21.39 -23.36 15.34
N ARG A 14 -20.94 -23.50 16.60
CA ARG A 14 -21.69 -23.04 17.78
C ARG A 14 -21.71 -21.52 17.97
N PHE A 15 -20.87 -20.78 17.25
CA PHE A 15 -20.78 -19.31 17.32
C PHE A 15 -21.34 -18.61 16.07
N GLY A 16 -22.08 -19.32 15.22
CA GLY A 16 -22.65 -18.76 13.99
C GLY A 16 -21.63 -18.62 12.84
N PHE A 17 -20.37 -19.04 13.03
CA PHE A 17 -19.36 -19.09 12.00
C PHE A 17 -19.42 -20.41 11.23
N GLN A 18 -19.62 -20.34 9.92
CA GLN A 18 -19.62 -21.47 9.01
C GLN A 18 -18.47 -21.32 8.02
N ILE A 19 -17.59 -22.32 7.93
CA ILE A 19 -16.57 -22.35 6.87
C ILE A 19 -17.31 -22.48 5.54
N ARG A 20 -17.30 -21.40 4.75
CA ARG A 20 -17.91 -21.35 3.41
C ARG A 20 -16.83 -21.50 2.34
N LYS A 21 -17.26 -21.53 1.08
CA LYS A 21 -16.41 -21.79 -0.08
C LYS A 21 -15.21 -20.85 -0.13
N TYR A 22 -15.39 -19.55 0.10
CA TYR A 22 -14.31 -18.57 0.05
C TYR A 22 -14.10 -17.92 1.41
N CYS A 23 -12.84 -17.66 1.76
CA CYS A 23 -12.48 -16.92 2.96
C CYS A 23 -11.35 -15.93 2.69
N GLN A 24 -11.30 -14.88 3.51
CA GLN A 24 -10.29 -13.84 3.48
C GLN A 24 -10.00 -13.36 4.91
N ILE A 25 -8.74 -13.08 5.21
CA ILE A 25 -8.30 -12.51 6.48
C ILE A 25 -7.95 -11.04 6.26
N ILE A 26 -8.47 -10.18 7.13
CA ILE A 26 -8.10 -8.78 7.24
C ILE A 26 -7.44 -8.58 8.60
N PHE A 27 -6.34 -7.86 8.62
CA PHE A 27 -5.63 -7.48 9.83
C PHE A 27 -5.62 -5.96 9.96
N VAL A 28 -6.08 -5.46 11.10
CA VAL A 28 -6.06 -4.04 11.46
C VAL A 28 -4.92 -3.82 12.45
N ARG A 29 -3.90 -3.07 12.03
CA ARG A 29 -2.73 -2.81 12.86
C ARG A 29 -3.06 -1.83 13.98
N HIS A 30 -2.56 -2.09 15.18
CA HIS A 30 -2.58 -1.15 16.29
C HIS A 30 -1.39 -0.19 16.19
N GLU A 31 -1.66 1.12 16.07
CA GLU A 31 -0.61 2.13 16.25
C GLU A 31 -0.40 2.35 17.76
N GLN A 32 0.85 2.32 18.22
CA GLN A 32 1.17 2.29 19.65
C GLN A 32 0.71 3.56 20.38
N GLU A 33 -0.55 3.61 20.83
CA GLU A 33 -0.95 4.40 21.97
C GLU A 33 -0.66 3.65 23.27
N SER A 34 -0.34 4.40 24.33
CA SER A 34 0.00 3.91 25.67
C SER A 34 -0.86 2.72 26.12
N ALA A 35 -0.24 1.72 26.76
CA ALA A 35 -0.87 0.46 27.20
C ALA A 35 -2.20 0.61 27.97
N GLN A 36 -2.42 1.77 28.60
CA GLN A 36 -3.63 2.09 29.34
C GLN A 36 -4.89 2.25 28.45
N ASN A 37 -4.74 2.47 27.14
CA ASN A 37 -5.82 2.62 26.17
C ASN A 37 -5.99 1.42 25.21
N GLN A 38 -5.13 0.40 25.29
CA GLN A 38 -5.08 -0.69 24.33
C GLN A 38 -6.38 -1.50 24.28
N SER A 39 -6.96 -1.85 25.44
CA SER A 39 -8.22 -2.60 25.50
C SER A 39 -9.40 -1.82 24.92
N LEU A 40 -9.46 -0.51 25.18
CA LEU A 40 -10.50 0.38 24.67
C LEU A 40 -10.35 0.58 23.15
N PHE A 41 -9.13 0.76 22.65
CA PHE A 41 -8.85 0.82 21.22
C PHE A 41 -9.30 -0.48 20.54
N LEU A 42 -8.85 -1.64 21.03
CA LEU A 42 -9.19 -2.94 20.44
C LEU A 42 -10.71 -3.16 20.40
N GLN A 43 -11.42 -2.80 21.46
CA GLN A 43 -12.89 -2.90 21.50
C GLN A 43 -13.57 -1.96 20.52
N ARG A 44 -13.13 -0.70 20.42
CA ARG A 44 -13.68 0.29 19.47
C ARG A 44 -13.42 -0.13 18.03
N THR A 45 -12.18 -0.51 17.72
CA THR A 45 -11.75 -0.97 16.40
C THR A 45 -12.56 -2.19 15.97
N LEU A 46 -12.70 -3.18 16.85
CA LEU A 46 -13.58 -4.32 16.62
C LEU A 46 -15.00 -3.82 16.31
N GLN A 47 -15.62 -3.04 17.19
CA GLN A 47 -17.01 -2.59 17.04
C GLN A 47 -17.24 -1.81 15.74
N GLN A 48 -16.34 -0.92 15.36
CA GLN A 48 -16.41 -0.14 14.12
C GLN A 48 -16.18 -1.03 12.89
N ALA A 49 -15.20 -1.93 12.90
CA ALA A 49 -14.99 -2.88 11.83
C ALA A 49 -16.18 -3.82 11.64
N LEU A 50 -16.81 -4.28 12.73
CA LEU A 50 -18.02 -5.11 12.64
C LEU A 50 -19.24 -4.33 12.16
N LYS A 51 -19.32 -3.02 12.41
CA LYS A 51 -20.38 -2.16 11.85
C LYS A 51 -20.20 -1.93 10.35
N ALA A 52 -18.96 -1.81 9.89
CA ALA A 52 -18.62 -1.64 8.49
C ALA A 52 -18.71 -2.96 7.69
N ALA A 53 -18.53 -4.10 8.36
CA ALA A 53 -18.64 -5.41 7.71
C ALA A 53 -20.03 -5.67 7.15
N THR A 54 -20.10 -6.07 5.89
CA THR A 54 -21.34 -6.50 5.23
C THR A 54 -21.61 -7.99 5.45
N ILE A 55 -20.59 -8.75 5.84
CA ILE A 55 -20.67 -10.19 6.09
C ILE A 55 -20.83 -10.47 7.58
N ARG A 56 -21.94 -11.13 7.96
CA ARG A 56 -22.18 -11.58 9.35
C ARG A 56 -21.39 -12.83 9.72
N ASN A 57 -20.97 -13.63 8.74
CA ASN A 57 -20.21 -14.86 8.93
C ASN A 57 -18.72 -14.54 9.09
N GLN A 58 -18.35 -14.13 10.29
CA GLN A 58 -17.00 -13.65 10.60
C GLN A 58 -16.49 -14.25 11.91
N LEU A 59 -15.17 -14.37 12.02
CA LEU A 59 -14.47 -14.70 13.25
C LEU A 59 -13.44 -13.60 13.52
N SER A 60 -13.42 -13.07 14.73
CA SER A 60 -12.50 -11.99 15.10
C SER A 60 -11.69 -12.40 16.32
N PHE A 61 -10.40 -12.10 16.29
CA PHE A 61 -9.50 -12.27 17.44
C PHE A 61 -8.47 -11.16 17.42
N TYR A 62 -7.89 -10.85 18.57
CA TYR A 62 -6.89 -9.80 18.70
C TYR A 62 -5.59 -10.39 19.23
N THR A 63 -4.50 -9.73 18.88
CA THR A 63 -3.17 -9.95 19.42
C THR A 63 -2.63 -8.61 19.94
N ASP A 64 -1.43 -8.61 20.50
CA ASP A 64 -0.78 -7.36 20.92
C ASP A 64 -0.48 -6.43 19.72
N GLU A 65 -0.39 -6.99 18.51
CA GLU A 65 -0.08 -6.25 17.28
C GLU A 65 -1.32 -5.65 16.59
N GLY A 66 -2.53 -6.14 16.90
CA GLY A 66 -3.75 -5.67 16.23
C GLY A 66 -4.92 -6.64 16.27
N VAL A 67 -5.89 -6.42 15.38
CA VAL A 67 -7.13 -7.21 15.29
C VAL A 67 -7.17 -7.99 13.97
N PHE A 68 -7.39 -9.30 14.05
CA PHE A 68 -7.68 -10.17 12.92
C PHE A 68 -9.18 -10.34 12.74
N LEU A 69 -9.62 -10.25 11.49
CA LEU A 69 -10.99 -10.46 11.04
C LEU A 69 -10.96 -11.50 9.91
N LEU A 70 -11.51 -12.68 10.16
CA LEU A 70 -11.70 -13.73 9.16
C LEU A 70 -13.14 -13.67 8.67
N PHE A 71 -13.31 -13.44 7.37
CA PHE A 71 -14.60 -13.45 6.70
C PHE A 71 -14.72 -14.67 5.80
N CYS A 72 -15.90 -15.31 5.78
CA CYS A 72 -16.20 -16.38 4.83
C CYS A 72 -17.53 -16.15 4.11
N ALA A 73 -17.51 -16.26 2.78
CA ALA A 73 -18.66 -16.05 1.91
C ALA A 73 -18.84 -17.18 0.89
N ALA A 74 -20.01 -17.19 0.25
CA ALA A 74 -20.31 -18.14 -0.84
C ALA A 74 -19.60 -17.77 -2.16
N THR A 75 -19.28 -16.48 -2.34
CA THR A 75 -18.71 -15.91 -3.57
C THR A 75 -17.60 -14.92 -3.24
N GLU A 76 -16.59 -14.84 -4.11
CA GLU A 76 -15.50 -13.87 -3.98
C GLU A 76 -15.99 -12.41 -4.02
N GLU A 77 -17.03 -12.13 -4.82
CA GLU A 77 -17.58 -10.78 -4.95
C GLU A 77 -18.09 -10.22 -3.63
N THR A 78 -18.71 -11.06 -2.80
CA THR A 78 -19.16 -10.65 -1.46
C THR A 78 -17.98 -10.27 -0.56
N LEU A 79 -16.85 -10.98 -0.67
CA LEU A 79 -15.63 -10.65 0.08
C LEU A 79 -15.02 -9.35 -0.45
N ARG A 80 -15.04 -9.12 -1.76
CA ARG A 80 -14.56 -7.87 -2.39
C ARG A 80 -15.38 -6.65 -1.92
N THR A 81 -16.72 -6.72 -1.96
CA THR A 81 -17.58 -5.64 -1.44
C THR A 81 -17.38 -5.42 0.06
N ASN A 82 -17.21 -6.49 0.84
CA ASN A 82 -16.92 -6.37 2.27
C ASN A 82 -15.56 -5.69 2.52
N LEU A 83 -14.55 -6.02 1.72
CA LEU A 83 -13.23 -5.42 1.79
C LEU A 83 -13.27 -3.91 1.48
N GLU A 84 -14.02 -3.50 0.45
CA GLU A 84 -14.23 -2.08 0.12
C GLU A 84 -14.86 -1.32 1.29
N SER A 85 -15.93 -1.85 1.87
CA SER A 85 -16.61 -1.26 3.04
C SER A 85 -15.69 -1.12 4.27
N ILE A 86 -14.85 -2.13 4.51
CA ILE A 86 -13.83 -2.07 5.59
C ILE A 86 -12.71 -1.09 5.24
N GLY A 87 -12.34 -0.99 3.96
CA GLY A 87 -11.34 -0.04 3.47
C GLY A 87 -11.77 1.42 3.67
N ASP A 88 -13.03 1.75 3.35
CA ASP A 88 -13.61 3.07 3.58
C ASP A 88 -13.62 3.42 5.07
N GLN A 89 -14.02 2.46 5.92
CA GLN A 89 -13.98 2.63 7.37
C GLN A 89 -12.54 2.81 7.88
N ALA A 90 -11.59 2.03 7.37
CA ALA A 90 -10.18 2.15 7.74
C ALA A 90 -9.60 3.51 7.37
N ALA A 91 -9.95 4.05 6.19
CA ALA A 91 -9.55 5.38 5.79
C ALA A 91 -10.15 6.46 6.71
N ALA A 92 -11.44 6.33 7.09
CA ALA A 92 -12.14 7.26 7.97
C ALA A 92 -11.58 7.28 9.40
N GLU A 93 -11.20 6.12 9.93
CA GLU A 93 -10.69 5.97 11.30
C GLU A 93 -9.16 6.09 11.38
N GLY A 94 -8.48 6.29 10.26
CA GLY A 94 -7.02 6.42 10.23
C GLY A 94 -6.26 5.10 10.38
N TRP A 95 -6.90 3.95 10.16
CA TRP A 95 -6.28 2.64 10.36
C TRP A 95 -5.38 2.21 9.21
N CYS A 96 -4.31 1.49 9.55
CA CYS A 96 -3.49 0.78 8.58
C CYS A 96 -3.88 -0.70 8.57
N CYS A 97 -4.60 -1.11 7.53
CA CYS A 97 -5.13 -2.46 7.39
C CYS A 97 -4.43 -3.22 6.25
N GLY A 98 -4.39 -4.54 6.38
CA GLY A 98 -3.89 -5.44 5.34
C GLY A 98 -4.85 -6.60 5.13
N ALA A 99 -5.00 -7.02 3.87
CA ALA A 99 -5.89 -8.10 3.50
C ALA A 99 -5.14 -9.23 2.79
N SER A 100 -5.45 -10.48 3.16
CA SER A 100 -4.97 -11.66 2.46
C SER A 100 -5.60 -11.78 1.08
N LEU A 101 -5.09 -12.71 0.27
CA LEU A 101 -5.80 -13.18 -0.92
C LEU A 101 -7.14 -13.81 -0.53
N ILE A 102 -8.12 -13.74 -1.44
CA ILE A 102 -9.33 -14.55 -1.36
C ILE A 102 -8.96 -15.97 -1.78
N GLN A 103 -9.28 -16.94 -0.92
CA GLN A 103 -8.92 -18.35 -1.15
C GLN A 103 -10.13 -19.26 -1.00
N SER A 104 -10.09 -20.44 -1.62
CA SER A 104 -11.12 -21.49 -1.50
C SER A 104 -10.80 -22.49 -0.37
N ALA A 105 -11.83 -23.01 0.31
CA ALA A 105 -11.69 -24.00 1.39
C ALA A 105 -11.29 -25.38 0.87
N PRO A 106 -10.56 -26.21 1.67
CA PRO A 106 -10.02 -25.94 3.01
C PRO A 106 -8.72 -25.11 2.99
N HIS A 107 -8.63 -24.13 3.91
CA HIS A 107 -7.68 -23.01 3.85
C HIS A 107 -6.42 -23.19 4.70
N ARG A 108 -5.31 -22.54 4.29
CA ARG A 108 -4.09 -22.35 5.09
C ARG A 108 -4.16 -21.04 5.88
N TYR A 109 -4.93 -21.03 6.97
CA TYR A 109 -5.12 -19.82 7.80
C TYR A 109 -3.81 -19.11 8.23
N PRO A 110 -2.72 -19.81 8.61
CA PRO A 110 -1.48 -19.14 8.98
C PRO A 110 -0.84 -18.34 7.85
N GLU A 111 -0.93 -18.85 6.62
CA GLU A 111 -0.37 -18.18 5.44
C GLU A 111 -1.19 -16.93 5.08
N ALA A 112 -2.52 -17.05 5.09
CA ALA A 112 -3.41 -15.90 4.88
C ALA A 112 -3.24 -14.83 5.97
N ALA A 113 -3.04 -15.24 7.23
CA ALA A 113 -2.76 -14.30 8.32
C ALA A 113 -1.43 -13.58 8.11
N ALA A 114 -0.37 -14.30 7.75
CA ALA A 114 0.93 -13.70 7.43
C ALA A 114 0.84 -12.71 6.26
N GLN A 115 0.05 -13.03 5.21
CA GLN A 115 -0.20 -12.12 4.10
C GLN A 115 -0.88 -10.82 4.54
N ALA A 116 -1.90 -10.92 5.41
CA ALA A 116 -2.64 -9.76 5.92
C ALA A 116 -1.76 -8.88 6.83
N VAL A 117 -0.96 -9.49 7.72
CA VAL A 117 -0.02 -8.76 8.59
C VAL A 117 1.03 -8.03 7.76
N GLU A 118 1.63 -8.70 6.78
CA GLU A 118 2.62 -8.09 5.88
C GLU A 118 2.02 -6.89 5.13
N ALA A 119 0.83 -7.05 4.56
CA ALA A 119 0.17 -5.95 3.85
C ALA A 119 -0.15 -4.76 4.77
N ALA A 120 -0.56 -5.00 6.01
CA ALA A 120 -0.81 -3.94 6.98
C ALA A 120 0.49 -3.23 7.43
N HIS A 121 1.59 -3.97 7.53
CA HIS A 121 2.90 -3.41 7.83
C HIS A 121 3.34 -2.44 6.72
N LEU A 122 3.24 -2.88 5.46
CA LEU A 122 3.54 -2.07 4.28
C LEU A 122 2.63 -0.84 4.18
N MET A 123 1.34 -0.98 4.51
CA MET A 123 0.43 0.16 4.57
C MET A 123 0.88 1.20 5.61
N GLY A 124 1.31 0.74 6.78
CA GLY A 124 1.89 1.61 7.82
C GLY A 124 3.17 2.31 7.36
N MET A 125 4.04 1.64 6.59
CA MET A 125 5.24 2.27 6.02
C MET A 125 4.93 3.38 5.01
N ARG A 126 3.79 3.30 4.31
CA ARG A 126 3.34 4.33 3.37
C ARG A 126 2.81 5.59 4.05
N HIS A 127 2.65 5.59 5.39
CA HIS A 127 2.04 6.69 6.16
C HIS A 127 0.67 7.11 5.63
N ARG A 128 -0.14 6.14 5.15
CA ARG A 128 -1.49 6.38 4.65
C ARG A 128 -2.47 5.44 5.34
N PRO A 129 -3.65 5.94 5.77
CA PRO A 129 -4.70 5.08 6.27
C PRO A 129 -5.43 4.39 5.11
N GLY A 130 -6.06 3.25 5.40
CA GLY A 130 -6.80 2.43 4.44
C GLY A 130 -6.39 0.96 4.51
N ILE A 131 -6.66 0.23 3.44
CA ILE A 131 -6.41 -1.20 3.33
C ILE A 131 -5.53 -1.52 2.12
N LEU A 132 -4.52 -2.36 2.32
CA LEU A 132 -3.67 -2.88 1.24
C LEU A 132 -3.94 -4.37 1.04
N MET A 133 -4.23 -4.81 -0.19
CA MET A 133 -4.33 -6.24 -0.48
C MET A 133 -2.95 -6.85 -0.69
N HIS A 134 -2.79 -8.12 -0.29
CA HIS A 134 -1.55 -8.85 -0.52
C HIS A 134 -1.16 -8.88 -2.01
N SER A 135 -2.14 -9.01 -2.92
CA SER A 135 -1.93 -8.97 -4.36
C SER A 135 -1.39 -7.63 -4.88
N GLU A 136 -1.56 -6.55 -4.11
CA GLU A 136 -1.16 -5.18 -4.47
C GLU A 136 0.16 -4.77 -3.82
N THR A 137 0.76 -5.64 -3.00
CA THR A 137 2.03 -5.35 -2.31
C THR A 137 3.19 -5.12 -3.29
N GLY A 138 3.16 -5.71 -4.48
CA GLY A 138 4.10 -5.39 -5.57
C GLY A 138 5.57 -5.36 -5.15
N ILE A 139 6.25 -4.24 -5.45
CA ILE A 139 7.67 -4.01 -5.14
C ILE A 139 7.89 -3.86 -3.63
N ASP A 140 6.92 -3.37 -2.88
CA ASP A 140 7.03 -3.13 -1.43
C ASP A 140 7.40 -4.40 -0.66
N ARG A 141 6.99 -5.57 -1.17
CA ARG A 141 7.39 -6.87 -0.60
C ARG A 141 8.90 -7.12 -0.66
N LEU A 142 9.59 -6.58 -1.67
CA LEU A 142 11.05 -6.63 -1.76
C LEU A 142 11.71 -5.67 -0.75
N LEU A 143 11.00 -4.59 -0.41
CA LEU A 143 11.49 -3.51 0.45
C LEU A 143 11.13 -3.68 1.93
N ARG A 144 10.34 -4.70 2.29
CA ARG A 144 9.83 -4.97 3.65
C ARG A 144 10.84 -4.98 4.81
N LYS A 145 12.14 -5.15 4.51
CA LYS A 145 13.21 -5.15 5.53
C LYS A 145 13.88 -3.79 5.70
N GLN A 146 13.55 -2.82 4.87
CA GLN A 146 14.10 -1.47 4.88
C GLN A 146 13.15 -0.54 5.62
N SER A 147 13.68 0.48 6.29
CA SER A 147 12.83 1.53 6.84
C SER A 147 12.35 2.47 5.72
N ALA A 148 11.24 3.17 5.95
CA ALA A 148 10.78 4.21 5.02
C ALA A 148 11.86 5.30 4.82
N ALA A 149 12.66 5.59 5.84
CA ALA A 149 13.77 6.54 5.77
C ALA A 149 14.87 6.07 4.80
N ASP A 150 15.31 4.80 4.90
CA ASP A 150 16.34 4.25 4.00
C ASP A 150 15.85 4.20 2.54
N ILE A 151 14.56 3.85 2.35
CA ILE A 151 13.92 3.83 1.02
C ILE A 151 13.91 5.23 0.41
N LEU A 152 13.54 6.24 1.20
CA LEU A 152 13.51 7.63 0.74
C LEU A 152 14.91 8.18 0.51
N GLU A 153 15.89 7.87 1.36
CA GLU A 153 17.28 8.28 1.18
C GLU A 153 17.85 7.72 -0.13
N PHE A 154 17.58 6.45 -0.44
CA PHE A 154 17.97 5.86 -1.73
C PHE A 154 17.35 6.62 -2.92
N ALA A 155 16.06 6.95 -2.85
CA ALA A 155 15.40 7.72 -3.90
C ALA A 155 15.98 9.14 -4.01
N ASP A 156 16.29 9.79 -2.88
CA ASP A 156 16.91 11.10 -2.81
C ASP A 156 18.31 11.10 -3.41
N GLN A 157 19.14 10.09 -3.15
CA GLN A 157 20.47 9.99 -3.76
C GLN A 157 20.42 9.94 -5.30
N ILE A 158 19.38 9.32 -5.87
CA ILE A 158 19.20 9.25 -7.33
C ILE A 158 18.74 10.60 -7.90
N LEU A 159 17.90 11.33 -7.16
CA LEU A 159 17.29 12.59 -7.60
C LEU A 159 18.05 13.84 -7.15
N ALA A 160 19.05 13.70 -6.28
CA ALA A 160 19.91 14.76 -5.77
C ALA A 160 20.51 15.68 -6.84
N PRO A 161 20.90 15.18 -8.05
CA PRO A 161 21.42 16.06 -9.10
C PRO A 161 20.46 17.17 -9.54
N PHE A 162 19.16 17.05 -9.27
CA PHE A 162 18.17 18.06 -9.62
C PHE A 162 17.97 19.13 -8.54
N GLU A 163 18.33 18.88 -7.28
CA GLU A 163 18.04 19.78 -6.15
C GLU A 163 18.74 21.14 -6.28
N ASN A 164 19.94 21.16 -6.86
CA ASN A 164 20.76 22.36 -7.01
C ASN A 164 20.57 23.07 -8.37
N GLU A 165 19.73 22.54 -9.25
CA GLU A 165 19.47 23.12 -10.57
C GLU A 165 18.31 24.12 -10.48
N ALA A 166 18.49 25.32 -11.05
CA ALA A 166 17.48 26.38 -11.00
C ALA A 166 16.10 25.97 -11.55
N ASN A 167 16.06 25.01 -12.49
CA ASN A 167 14.85 24.43 -13.08
C ASN A 167 14.66 22.94 -12.72
N GLY A 168 15.29 22.47 -11.64
CA GLY A 168 15.27 21.07 -11.21
C GLY A 168 13.87 20.47 -11.12
N ASP A 169 12.95 21.16 -10.45
CA ASP A 169 11.55 20.72 -10.29
C ASP A 169 10.85 20.49 -11.64
N ALA A 170 11.08 21.37 -12.62
CA ALA A 170 10.49 21.25 -13.95
C ALA A 170 11.07 20.05 -14.72
N LEU A 171 12.34 19.73 -14.50
CA LEU A 171 13.00 18.56 -15.10
C LEU A 171 12.52 17.26 -14.45
N LEU A 172 12.43 17.22 -13.12
CA LEU A 172 11.86 16.09 -12.38
C LEU A 172 10.43 15.80 -12.81
N ARG A 173 9.58 16.83 -12.88
CA ARG A 173 8.20 16.69 -13.35
C ARG A 173 8.12 16.22 -14.80
N THR A 174 9.07 16.65 -15.64
CA THR A 174 9.15 16.19 -17.03
C THR A 174 9.51 14.71 -17.12
N LEU A 175 10.46 14.24 -16.32
CA LEU A 175 10.86 12.83 -16.25
C LEU A 175 9.73 11.95 -15.71
N GLU A 176 9.08 12.38 -14.63
CA GLU A 176 7.94 11.68 -14.03
C GLU A 176 6.83 11.46 -15.06
N ILE A 177 6.38 12.52 -15.73
CA ILE A 177 5.33 12.42 -16.76
C ILE A 177 5.80 11.60 -17.97
N TYR A 178 7.07 11.66 -18.35
CA TYR A 178 7.62 10.84 -19.42
C TYR A 178 7.57 9.34 -19.07
N ILE A 179 7.86 8.99 -17.82
CA ILE A 179 7.77 7.62 -17.31
C ILE A 179 6.32 7.14 -17.27
N GLU A 180 5.42 7.96 -16.71
CA GLU A 180 3.96 7.68 -16.67
C GLU A 180 3.37 7.51 -18.07
N SER A 181 3.91 8.24 -19.06
CA SER A 181 3.50 8.15 -20.46
C SER A 181 4.09 6.94 -21.20
N GLY A 182 4.83 6.06 -20.52
CA GLY A 182 5.46 4.88 -21.10
C GLY A 182 6.51 5.21 -22.16
N LYS A 183 7.37 6.22 -21.89
CA LYS A 183 8.37 6.76 -22.82
C LYS A 183 7.80 7.44 -24.07
N SER A 184 6.51 7.80 -24.08
CA SER A 184 5.92 8.51 -25.21
C SER A 184 6.12 10.02 -25.08
N ALA A 185 7.04 10.56 -25.88
CA ALA A 185 7.33 12.00 -25.91
C ALA A 185 6.09 12.85 -26.30
N SER A 186 5.28 12.38 -27.26
CA SER A 186 4.07 13.09 -27.67
C SER A 186 3.03 13.16 -26.56
N LYS A 187 2.76 12.04 -25.88
CA LYS A 187 1.85 12.02 -24.72
C LYS A 187 2.38 12.86 -23.57
N ALA A 188 3.66 12.75 -23.25
CA ALA A 188 4.28 13.51 -22.17
C ALA A 188 4.24 15.03 -22.44
N ALA A 189 4.57 15.46 -23.65
CA ALA A 189 4.49 16.87 -24.05
C ALA A 189 3.06 17.42 -23.97
N ALA A 190 2.08 16.64 -24.42
CA ALA A 190 0.67 17.00 -24.31
C ALA A 190 0.22 17.13 -22.84
N SER A 191 0.57 16.17 -21.98
CA SER A 191 0.27 16.21 -20.54
C SER A 191 0.93 17.38 -19.82
N LEU A 192 2.11 17.80 -20.26
CA LEU A 192 2.85 18.94 -19.72
C LEU A 192 2.39 20.30 -20.31
N GLY A 193 1.59 20.30 -21.36
CA GLY A 193 1.21 21.53 -22.09
C GLY A 193 2.40 22.22 -22.77
N ILE A 194 3.44 21.49 -23.15
CA ILE A 194 4.64 22.03 -23.79
C ILE A 194 4.83 21.47 -25.21
N HIS A 195 5.63 22.18 -26.00
CA HIS A 195 6.02 21.67 -27.32
C HIS A 195 6.96 20.46 -27.19
N ILE A 196 6.86 19.50 -28.11
CA ILE A 196 7.69 18.28 -28.11
C ILE A 196 9.20 18.57 -28.15
N ASN A 197 9.63 19.61 -28.87
CA ASN A 197 11.03 20.05 -28.87
C ASN A 197 11.50 20.53 -27.49
N THR A 198 10.65 21.23 -26.75
CA THR A 198 10.95 21.65 -25.38
C THR A 198 11.05 20.45 -24.44
N LEU A 199 10.21 19.43 -24.64
CA LEU A 199 10.33 18.16 -23.92
C LEU A 199 11.70 17.52 -24.17
N TYR A 200 12.11 17.37 -25.43
CA TYR A 200 13.42 16.79 -25.77
C TYR A 200 14.58 17.56 -25.15
N GLN A 201 14.55 18.90 -25.18
CA GLN A 201 15.56 19.73 -24.53
C GLN A 201 15.62 19.48 -23.02
N ARG A 202 14.46 19.38 -22.35
CA ARG A 202 14.40 19.08 -20.91
C ARG A 202 14.91 17.68 -20.60
N LEU A 203 14.51 16.66 -21.37
CA LEU A 203 14.98 15.28 -21.20
C LEU A 203 16.50 15.19 -21.41
N GLN A 204 17.04 15.86 -22.41
CA GLN A 204 18.49 15.91 -22.64
C GLN A 204 19.21 16.61 -21.49
N ARG A 205 18.69 17.73 -20.98
CA ARG A 205 19.26 18.41 -19.81
C ARG A 205 19.23 17.52 -18.57
N ALA A 206 18.13 16.79 -18.36
CA ALA A 206 17.99 15.89 -17.23
C ALA A 206 18.99 14.72 -17.28
N GLN A 207 19.18 14.12 -18.47
CA GLN A 207 20.19 13.08 -18.68
C GLN A 207 21.62 13.56 -18.39
N LEU A 208 21.95 14.77 -18.85
CA LEU A 208 23.26 15.40 -18.60
C LEU A 208 23.50 15.66 -17.10
N LEU A 209 22.48 16.09 -16.35
CA LEU A 209 22.59 16.33 -14.91
C LEU A 209 22.79 15.03 -14.12
N MET A 210 22.08 13.97 -14.48
CA MET A 210 22.19 12.68 -13.79
C MET A 210 23.41 11.86 -14.21
N GLY A 211 23.98 12.14 -15.39
CA GLY A 211 24.95 11.25 -16.04
C GLY A 211 24.33 9.89 -16.40
N LYS A 212 23.02 9.87 -16.69
CA LYS A 212 22.23 8.66 -16.97
C LYS A 212 21.52 8.76 -18.30
N ASP A 213 21.36 7.63 -18.96
CA ASP A 213 20.68 7.53 -20.24
C ASP A 213 19.27 6.95 -20.06
N ILE A 214 18.23 7.70 -20.41
CA ILE A 214 16.83 7.23 -20.27
C ILE A 214 16.45 6.17 -21.31
N ASP A 215 17.26 5.99 -22.34
CA ASP A 215 17.13 4.90 -23.31
C ASP A 215 17.83 3.63 -22.82
N ASN A 216 18.80 3.75 -21.91
CA ASN A 216 19.36 2.61 -21.20
C ASN A 216 18.32 1.98 -20.26
N LYS A 217 18.18 0.66 -20.33
CA LYS A 217 17.18 -0.10 -19.56
C LYS A 217 17.38 0.04 -18.03
N ASP A 218 18.62 -0.07 -17.57
CA ASP A 218 18.93 -0.12 -16.14
C ASP A 218 18.81 1.27 -15.50
N ASP A 219 19.27 2.31 -16.20
CA ASP A 219 19.10 3.71 -15.77
C ASP A 219 17.63 4.12 -15.73
N TYR A 220 16.86 3.74 -16.76
CA TYR A 220 15.43 4.01 -16.78
C TYR A 220 14.68 3.28 -15.65
N LEU A 221 15.03 2.02 -15.39
CA LEU A 221 14.43 1.26 -14.28
C LEU A 221 14.75 1.92 -12.93
N LEU A 222 16.01 2.28 -12.71
CA LEU A 222 16.45 2.94 -11.48
C LEU A 222 15.71 4.26 -11.24
N LEU A 223 15.54 5.07 -12.29
CA LEU A 223 14.81 6.33 -12.23
C LEU A 223 13.31 6.12 -11.98
N SER A 224 12.70 5.18 -12.70
CA SER A 224 11.28 4.81 -12.51
C SER A 224 11.03 4.31 -11.08
N LEU A 225 11.98 3.56 -10.51
CA LEU A 225 11.91 3.11 -9.14
C LEU A 225 12.00 4.30 -8.18
N ALA A 226 12.98 5.21 -8.35
CA ALA A 226 13.12 6.37 -7.49
C ALA A 226 11.84 7.23 -7.41
N PHE A 227 11.21 7.53 -8.56
CA PHE A 227 9.93 8.24 -8.59
C PHE A 227 8.81 7.46 -7.90
N HIS A 228 8.71 6.14 -8.15
CA HIS A 228 7.72 5.30 -7.48
C HIS A 228 7.90 5.30 -5.95
N LEU A 229 9.14 5.19 -5.46
CA LEU A 229 9.43 5.20 -4.03
C LEU A 229 9.07 6.55 -3.38
N LYS A 230 9.42 7.67 -4.04
CA LYS A 230 9.04 9.01 -3.57
C LYS A 230 7.52 9.20 -3.48
N SER A 231 6.77 8.74 -4.48
CA SER A 231 5.32 8.86 -4.50
C SER A 231 4.62 7.97 -3.45
N THR A 232 5.17 6.78 -3.21
CA THR A 232 4.58 5.76 -2.32
C THR A 232 4.93 5.98 -0.85
N TYR A 233 6.19 6.32 -0.54
CA TYR A 233 6.71 6.44 0.83
C TYR A 233 6.97 7.88 1.25
N GLY A 234 6.99 8.82 0.30
CA GLY A 234 7.12 10.23 0.63
C GLY A 234 5.92 10.68 1.44
N SER A 235 6.18 11.48 2.48
CA SER A 235 5.10 12.19 3.16
C SER A 235 4.30 12.99 2.13
N PRO A 236 2.97 13.13 2.26
CA PRO A 236 2.20 14.03 1.40
C PRO A 236 2.82 15.42 1.52
N GLN A 237 3.59 15.82 0.52
CA GLN A 237 4.22 17.11 0.51
C GLN A 237 3.09 18.14 0.44
N PRO A 238 2.98 19.07 1.41
CA PRO A 238 1.98 20.12 1.30
C PRO A 238 2.27 20.86 -0.01
N ALA A 239 1.31 20.82 -0.92
CA ALA A 239 1.33 21.63 -2.12
C ALA A 239 1.60 23.09 -1.71
N GLY A 240 2.75 23.62 -2.12
CA GLY A 240 3.09 25.03 -1.92
C GLY A 240 4.06 25.31 -0.77
N ARG A 241 5.36 25.15 -1.01
CA ARG A 241 6.31 26.19 -0.57
C ARG A 241 6.33 27.27 -1.66
N THR A 242 5.32 28.12 -1.66
CA THR A 242 5.46 29.44 -2.27
C THR A 242 6.57 30.15 -1.50
N LYS A 243 7.68 30.42 -2.18
CA LYS A 243 8.78 31.24 -1.67
C LYS A 243 8.18 32.49 -0.99
N ALA A 244 8.34 32.60 0.32
CA ALA A 244 8.19 33.87 1.00
C ALA A 244 9.31 34.77 0.45
N ALA A 245 8.90 35.73 -0.37
CA ALA A 245 9.76 36.82 -0.80
C ALA A 245 10.27 37.56 0.43
N SER A 246 11.58 37.78 0.44
CA SER A 246 12.29 38.73 1.29
C SER A 246 11.64 40.11 1.26
N ALA A 247 11.42 40.68 2.44
CA ALA A 247 11.38 42.12 2.68
C ALA A 247 12.45 42.45 3.72
#